data_AF-A0A925LZU3-F1
#
_entry.id   AF-A0A925LZU3-F1
#
_cell.length_a   1.000
_cell.length_b   1.000
_cell.length_c   1.000
_cell.angle_alpha   90.00
_cell.angle_beta   90.00
_cell.angle_gamma   90.00
#
_symmetry.space_group_name_H-M   'P 1'
#
loop_
_entity.id
_entity.type
_entity.pdbx_description
1 polymer ?
#
loop_
_entity_poly.entity_id
_entity_poly.type
_entity_poly.pdbx_seq_one_letter_code
_entity_poly.pdbx_strand_id
1 'polypeptide(L)'
;MKSLIFKVSAVFVTVVSVALTGAALSVYFVHPDATAEINTPAMLNYSFEQTTGENPTWTVKRRFSIDPAAPGERGQVGSYKTAYEAITKAHEDLASQMGRQKNDKVAAKAVVDQQLTLFDASQAQDVEAINNRVAMLTLGAEQWQTAVQARSDEAQAISVKTLEVREETDKRRTDVLRLRHELEEARTDLYRLNEILRSNTDQLLRLELENQALEQRRQQLEQ
;
A
#
# COMPACT_ATOMS: atom_id res chain seq x y z
N MET A 1 51.13 100.47 15.22
CA MET A 1 50.30 99.36 15.77
C MET A 1 49.00 99.09 15.02
N LYS A 2 48.33 100.06 14.36
CA LYS A 2 47.07 99.82 13.61
C LYS A 2 47.18 98.97 12.32
N SER A 3 48.33 99.01 11.62
CA SER A 3 48.54 98.28 10.35
C SER A 3 48.76 96.77 10.51
N LEU A 4 49.37 96.33 11.63
CA LEU A 4 49.66 94.92 11.90
C LEU A 4 48.40 94.12 12.27
N ILE A 5 47.48 94.72 13.02
CA ILE A 5 46.21 94.08 13.43
C ILE A 5 45.29 93.84 12.22
N PHE A 6 45.27 94.78 11.26
CA PHE A 6 44.52 94.62 10.01
C PHE A 6 45.07 93.50 9.13
N LYS A 7 46.40 93.35 9.04
CA LYS A 7 47.03 92.26 8.27
C LYS A 7 46.75 90.89 8.88
N VAL A 8 46.85 90.75 10.20
CA VAL A 8 46.57 89.48 10.89
C VAL A 8 45.09 89.09 10.78
N SER A 9 44.17 90.06 10.91
CA SER A 9 42.74 89.80 10.74
C SER A 9 42.39 89.42 9.30
N ALA A 10 43.00 90.06 8.30
CA ALA A 10 42.79 89.71 6.90
C ALA A 10 43.25 88.28 6.58
N VAL A 11 44.44 87.87 7.06
CA VAL A 11 44.93 86.50 6.89
C VAL A 11 43.99 85.50 7.57
N PHE A 12 43.54 85.79 8.79
CA PHE A 12 42.63 84.91 9.52
C PHE A 12 41.29 84.73 8.80
N VAL A 13 40.69 85.80 8.29
CA VAL A 13 39.43 85.74 7.52
C VAL A 13 39.61 84.95 6.23
N THR A 14 40.74 85.11 5.53
CA THR A 14 41.00 84.32 4.30
C THR A 14 41.16 82.83 4.58
N VAL A 15 41.86 82.45 5.65
CA VAL A 15 42.05 81.04 6.02
C VAL A 15 40.72 80.41 6.45
N VAL A 16 39.92 81.11 7.25
CA VAL A 16 38.60 80.63 7.67
C VAL A 16 37.64 80.50 6.48
N SER A 17 37.65 81.46 5.55
CA SER A 17 36.82 81.37 4.35
C SER A 17 37.23 80.19 3.46
N VAL A 18 38.53 79.96 3.25
CA VAL A 18 39.02 78.82 2.45
C VAL A 18 38.69 77.49 3.14
N ALA A 19 38.79 77.40 4.47
CA ALA A 19 38.41 76.21 5.22
C ALA A 19 36.89 75.93 5.13
N LEU A 20 36.05 76.97 5.26
CA LEU A 20 34.60 76.85 5.11
C LEU A 20 34.20 76.49 3.68
N THR A 21 34.86 77.06 2.66
CA THR A 21 34.65 76.68 1.26
C THR A 21 35.10 75.24 1.02
N GLY A 22 36.23 74.81 1.59
CA GLY A 22 36.72 73.43 1.50
C GLY A 22 35.75 72.42 2.14
N ALA A 23 35.19 72.75 3.30
CA ALA A 23 34.17 71.93 3.97
C ALA A 23 32.83 71.93 3.22
N ALA A 24 32.43 73.07 2.64
CA ALA A 24 31.22 73.15 1.83
C ALA A 24 31.35 72.33 0.54
N LEU A 25 32.51 72.38 -0.12
CA LEU A 25 32.80 71.61 -1.32
C LEU A 25 32.86 70.10 -1.01
N SER A 26 33.44 69.68 0.11
CA SER A 26 33.45 68.25 0.47
C SER A 26 32.06 67.70 0.75
N VAL A 27 31.18 68.46 1.42
CA VAL A 27 29.78 68.07 1.63
C VAL A 27 29.00 68.03 0.30
N TYR A 28 29.29 68.93 -0.63
CA TYR A 28 28.63 68.96 -1.94
C TYR A 28 29.08 67.81 -2.87
N PHE A 29 30.38 67.47 -2.91
CA PHE A 29 30.90 66.45 -3.84
C PHE A 29 30.87 65.02 -3.30
N VAL A 30 30.72 64.82 -1.99
CA VAL A 30 30.72 63.47 -1.36
C VAL A 30 29.31 62.99 -1.02
N HIS A 31 28.26 63.72 -1.42
CA HIS A 31 26.90 63.21 -1.23
C HIS A 31 26.71 61.90 -2.03
N PRO A 32 26.28 60.78 -1.40
CA PRO A 32 25.94 59.58 -2.16
C PRO A 32 24.83 59.93 -3.16
N ASP A 33 24.94 59.50 -4.40
CA ASP A 33 23.88 59.77 -5.36
C ASP A 33 22.63 58.96 -4.97
N ALA A 34 21.65 59.65 -4.38
CA ALA A 34 20.39 59.04 -3.97
C ALA A 34 19.68 58.36 -5.15
N THR A 35 19.89 58.83 -6.39
CA THR A 35 19.33 58.18 -7.57
C THR A 35 20.05 56.88 -7.92
N ALA A 36 21.35 56.77 -7.64
CA ALA A 36 22.09 55.53 -7.79
C ALA A 36 21.64 54.47 -6.76
N GLU A 37 21.35 54.87 -5.52
CA GLU A 37 20.86 53.98 -4.47
C GLU A 37 19.41 53.50 -4.73
N ILE A 38 18.55 54.38 -5.25
CA ILE A 38 17.17 54.03 -5.66
C ILE A 38 17.15 52.98 -6.77
N ASN A 39 18.15 53.00 -7.67
CA ASN A 39 18.21 52.10 -8.83
C ASN A 39 18.92 50.76 -8.55
N THR A 40 19.14 50.42 -7.28
CA THR A 40 19.75 49.14 -6.91
C THR A 40 18.79 47.96 -7.10
N PRO A 41 19.29 46.73 -7.34
CA PRO A 41 18.45 45.53 -7.47
C PRO A 41 17.54 45.27 -6.26
N ALA A 42 17.98 45.63 -5.05
CA ALA A 42 17.20 45.50 -3.83
C ALA A 42 16.00 46.46 -3.79
N MET A 43 16.06 47.58 -4.50
CA MET A 43 15.05 48.63 -4.51
C MET A 43 14.10 48.59 -5.71
N LEU A 44 14.25 47.60 -6.60
CA LEU A 44 13.41 47.46 -7.80
C LEU A 44 11.91 47.31 -7.50
N ASN A 45 11.57 46.73 -6.34
CA ASN A 45 10.19 46.59 -5.86
C ASN A 45 9.66 47.87 -5.19
N TYR A 46 10.47 48.89 -5.02
CA TYR A 46 10.07 50.15 -4.40
C TYR A 46 9.97 51.25 -5.46
N SER A 47 9.01 52.14 -5.28
CA SER A 47 8.83 53.36 -6.07
C SER A 47 8.97 54.55 -5.15
N PHE A 48 9.80 55.50 -5.57
CA PHE A 48 10.11 56.71 -4.85
C PHE A 48 9.54 57.88 -5.64
N GLU A 49 8.60 58.62 -5.04
CA GLU A 49 7.96 59.78 -5.66
C GLU A 49 8.27 61.02 -4.81
N GLN A 50 8.78 62.08 -5.44
CA GLN A 50 9.06 63.36 -4.78
C GLN A 50 7.94 64.35 -5.08
N THR A 51 7.31 64.89 -4.04
CA THR A 51 6.37 66.01 -4.16
C THR A 51 7.12 67.32 -4.13
N THR A 52 6.96 68.15 -5.18
CA THR A 52 7.62 69.46 -5.31
C THR A 52 6.71 70.57 -4.77
N GLY A 53 7.23 71.43 -3.87
CA GLY A 53 6.48 72.53 -3.24
C GLY A 53 7.25 73.15 -2.06
N GLU A 54 6.57 73.95 -1.22
CA GLU A 54 7.15 74.66 -0.06
C GLU A 54 7.71 73.70 1.02
N ASN A 55 7.26 72.45 1.04
CA ASN A 55 7.79 71.36 1.87
C ASN A 55 7.95 70.08 1.03
N PRO A 56 9.13 69.84 0.40
CA PRO A 56 9.33 68.64 -0.40
C PRO A 56 9.30 67.38 0.46
N THR A 57 8.56 66.37 0.01
CA THR A 57 8.44 65.07 0.69
C THR A 57 8.67 63.93 -0.30
N TRP A 58 9.29 62.86 0.19
CA TRP A 58 9.58 61.63 -0.54
C TRP A 58 8.64 60.53 -0.08
N THR A 59 7.78 60.08 -0.99
CA THR A 59 6.84 59.00 -0.72
C THR A 59 7.39 57.70 -1.27
N VAL A 60 7.38 56.65 -0.44
CA VAL A 60 7.84 55.31 -0.81
C VAL A 60 6.65 54.36 -0.88
N LYS A 61 6.45 53.74 -2.04
CA LYS A 61 5.40 52.74 -2.27
C LYS A 61 5.99 51.44 -2.80
N ARG A 62 5.41 50.31 -2.39
CA ARG A 62 5.76 49.00 -2.94
C ARG A 62 5.04 48.77 -4.27
N ARG A 63 5.76 48.28 -5.27
CA ARG A 63 5.25 48.03 -6.64
C ARG A 63 4.54 46.69 -6.74
N PHE A 64 5.10 45.66 -6.12
CA PHE A 64 4.59 44.31 -6.10
C PHE A 64 4.33 43.86 -4.66
N SER A 65 3.25 43.10 -4.48
CA SER A 65 3.08 42.28 -3.28
C SER A 65 4.01 41.08 -3.39
N ILE A 66 4.60 40.65 -2.28
CA ILE A 66 5.42 39.44 -2.28
C ILE A 66 4.54 38.19 -2.10
N ASP A 67 3.33 38.35 -1.57
CA ASP A 67 2.31 37.31 -1.55
C ASP A 67 1.24 37.57 -2.63
N PRO A 68 1.13 36.70 -3.66
CA PRO A 68 0.08 36.78 -4.68
C PRO A 68 -1.34 36.79 -4.10
N ALA A 69 -1.55 36.19 -2.92
CA ALA A 69 -2.83 36.11 -2.25
C ALA A 69 -3.17 37.37 -1.41
N ALA A 70 -2.20 38.26 -1.15
CA ALA A 70 -2.38 39.48 -0.37
C ALA A 70 -2.06 40.75 -1.18
N PRO A 71 -2.91 41.15 -2.15
CA PRO A 71 -2.67 42.33 -2.97
C PRO A 71 -2.61 43.64 -2.17
N GLY A 72 -3.12 43.66 -0.94
CA GLY A 72 -3.05 44.80 -0.01
C GLY A 72 -1.66 45.10 0.54
N GLU A 73 -0.67 44.22 0.37
CA GLU A 73 0.73 44.53 0.71
C GLU A 73 1.37 45.54 -0.25
N ARG A 74 0.69 45.86 -1.37
CA ARG A 74 0.95 47.03 -2.21
C ARG A 74 0.55 48.29 -1.45
N GLY A 75 1.33 48.60 -0.43
CA GLY A 75 1.10 49.69 0.50
C GLY A 75 2.17 50.77 0.38
N GLN A 76 1.80 51.96 0.85
CA GLN A 76 2.75 53.02 1.13
C GLN A 76 3.59 52.61 2.35
N VAL A 77 4.92 52.60 2.21
CA VAL A 77 5.85 52.39 3.33
C VAL A 77 5.84 53.62 4.25
N GLY A 78 5.79 54.80 3.64
CA GLY A 78 5.67 56.08 4.35
C GLY A 78 5.94 57.29 3.45
N SER A 79 5.91 58.48 4.05
CA SER A 79 6.37 59.73 3.45
C SER A 79 7.42 60.36 4.36
N TYR A 80 8.54 60.77 3.79
CA TYR A 80 9.74 61.18 4.51
C TYR A 80 10.22 62.55 4.00
N LYS A 81 11.04 63.25 4.79
CA LYS A 81 11.48 64.62 4.43
C LYS A 81 12.68 64.62 3.50
N THR A 82 13.45 63.54 3.47
CA THR A 82 14.66 63.41 2.64
C THR A 82 14.67 62.11 1.84
N ALA A 83 15.38 62.10 0.71
CA ALA A 83 15.54 60.91 -0.11
C ALA A 83 16.25 59.78 0.65
N TYR A 84 17.27 60.10 1.45
CA TYR A 84 18.01 59.11 2.24
C TYR A 84 17.16 58.46 3.33
N GLU A 85 16.30 59.23 4.00
CA GLU A 85 15.36 58.69 4.98
C GLU A 85 14.36 57.74 4.30
N ALA A 86 13.90 58.09 3.10
CA ALA A 86 13.05 57.22 2.29
C ALA A 86 13.75 55.90 1.90
N ILE A 87 15.01 55.97 1.44
CA ILE A 87 15.79 54.79 1.03
C ILE A 87 16.10 53.89 2.23
N THR A 88 16.54 54.44 3.36
CA THR A 88 16.85 53.66 4.57
C THR A 88 15.61 52.96 5.10
N LYS A 89 14.45 53.63 5.11
CA LYS A 89 13.18 53.03 5.51
C LYS A 89 12.69 51.94 4.55
N ALA A 90 12.94 52.09 3.24
CA ALA A 90 12.67 51.04 2.28
C ALA A 90 13.54 49.78 2.53
N HIS A 91 14.82 49.96 2.88
CA HIS A 91 15.70 48.86 3.25
C HIS A 91 15.28 48.16 4.55
N GLU A 92 14.91 48.91 5.59
CA GLU A 92 14.39 48.36 6.85
C GLU A 92 13.11 47.54 6.64
N ASP A 93 12.23 48.03 5.76
CA ASP A 93 11.00 47.35 5.39
C ASP A 93 11.26 46.04 4.64
N LEU A 94 12.17 46.05 3.66
CA LEU A 94 12.59 44.84 2.94
C LEU A 94 13.20 43.82 3.89
N ALA A 95 14.09 44.25 4.79
CA ALA A 95 14.71 43.37 5.78
C ALA A 95 13.67 42.73 6.71
N SER A 96 12.67 43.52 7.12
CA SER A 96 11.56 43.04 7.95
C SER A 96 10.71 41.99 7.22
N GLN A 97 10.43 42.20 5.93
CA GLN A 97 9.66 41.25 5.11
C GLN A 97 10.40 39.94 4.88
N MET A 98 11.68 40.02 4.53
CA MET A 98 12.53 38.83 4.39
C MET A 98 12.64 38.06 5.71
N GLY A 99 12.71 38.79 6.84
CA GLY A 99 12.67 38.20 8.17
C GLY A 99 11.38 37.43 8.45
N ARG A 100 10.22 38.01 8.12
CA ARG A 100 8.91 37.34 8.27
C ARG A 100 8.82 36.09 7.40
N GLN A 101 9.13 36.18 6.11
CA GLN A 101 9.10 35.02 5.22
C GLN A 101 10.04 33.90 5.64
N LYS A 102 11.23 34.25 6.12
CA LYS A 102 12.16 33.28 6.68
C LYS A 102 11.53 32.56 7.86
N ASN A 103 10.93 33.30 8.80
CA ASN A 103 10.29 32.72 9.97
C ASN A 103 9.09 31.84 9.59
N ASP A 104 8.25 32.28 8.66
CA ASP A 104 7.10 31.52 8.17
C ASP A 104 7.54 30.20 7.51
N LYS A 105 8.58 30.25 6.66
CA LYS A 105 9.16 29.05 6.04
C LYS A 105 9.81 28.12 7.06
N VAL A 106 10.47 28.66 8.09
CA VAL A 106 11.05 27.85 9.18
C VAL A 106 9.96 27.17 9.99
N ALA A 107 8.87 27.88 10.30
CA ALA A 107 7.71 27.30 10.99
C ALA A 107 7.05 26.20 10.15
N ALA A 108 6.82 26.46 8.85
CA ALA A 108 6.26 25.47 7.93
C ALA A 108 7.16 24.22 7.81
N LYS A 109 8.48 24.42 7.71
CA LYS A 109 9.44 23.31 7.71
C LYS A 109 9.33 22.46 8.97
N ALA A 110 9.26 23.08 10.16
CA ALA A 110 9.15 22.34 11.41
C ALA A 110 7.89 21.46 11.46
N VAL A 111 6.76 21.95 10.92
CA VAL A 111 5.52 21.17 10.80
C VAL A 111 5.70 19.98 9.86
N VAL A 112 6.30 20.20 8.69
CA VAL A 112 6.56 19.13 7.71
C VAL A 112 7.52 18.09 8.26
N ASP A 113 8.60 18.50 8.92
CA ASP A 113 9.58 17.60 9.55
C ASP A 113 8.89 16.72 10.61
N GLN A 114 7.98 17.29 11.42
CA GLN A 114 7.19 16.51 12.38
C GLN A 114 6.26 15.51 11.68
N GLN A 115 5.56 15.93 10.62
CA GLN A 115 4.69 15.04 9.85
C GLN A 115 5.46 13.89 9.21
N LEU A 116 6.67 14.16 8.69
CA LEU A 116 7.53 13.16 8.09
C LEU A 116 7.92 12.09 9.13
N THR A 117 8.32 12.50 10.34
CA THR A 117 8.67 11.53 11.39
C THR A 117 7.50 10.65 11.81
N LEU A 118 6.28 11.20 11.86
CA LEU A 118 5.06 10.42 12.15
C LEU A 118 4.74 9.46 11.01
N PHE A 119 4.90 9.92 9.77
CA PHE A 119 4.66 9.11 8.59
C PHE A 119 5.64 7.94 8.50
N ASP A 120 6.94 8.17 8.69
CA ASP A 120 7.97 7.12 8.67
C ASP A 120 7.70 6.05 9.75
N ALA A 121 7.29 6.47 10.95
CA ALA A 121 6.92 5.54 12.02
C ALA A 121 5.68 4.70 11.66
N SER A 122 4.66 5.31 11.05
CA SER A 122 3.46 4.59 10.58
C SER A 122 3.79 3.61 9.44
N GLN A 123 4.65 4.00 8.51
CA GLN A 123 5.05 3.18 7.37
C GLN A 123 5.79 1.92 7.84
N ALA A 124 6.66 2.04 8.84
CA ALA A 124 7.36 0.88 9.42
C ALA A 124 6.37 -0.14 10.01
N GLN A 125 5.35 0.33 10.73
CA GLN A 125 4.30 -0.51 11.29
C GLN A 125 3.45 -1.18 10.20
N ASP A 126 3.11 -0.44 9.15
CA ASP A 126 2.32 -0.97 8.03
C ASP A 126 3.08 -2.07 7.28
N VAL A 127 4.38 -1.88 7.03
CA VAL A 127 5.21 -2.91 6.38
C VAL A 127 5.28 -4.18 7.23
N GLU A 128 5.45 -4.06 8.55
CA GLU A 128 5.44 -5.20 9.45
C GLU A 128 4.08 -5.91 9.46
N ALA A 129 2.98 -5.16 9.57
CA ALA A 129 1.63 -5.70 9.55
C ALA A 129 1.31 -6.44 8.24
N ILE A 130 1.73 -5.88 7.10
CA ILE A 130 1.57 -6.52 5.78
C ILE A 130 2.39 -7.82 5.73
N ASN A 131 3.64 -7.81 6.16
CA ASN A 131 4.48 -9.01 6.17
C ASN A 131 3.89 -10.11 7.06
N ASN A 132 3.39 -9.77 8.25
CA ASN A 132 2.69 -10.70 9.14
C ASN A 132 1.42 -11.26 8.49
N ARG A 133 0.66 -10.42 7.79
CA ARG A 133 -0.53 -10.86 7.05
C ARG A 133 -0.19 -11.82 5.91
N VAL A 134 0.86 -11.52 5.15
CA VAL A 134 1.36 -12.39 4.08
C VAL A 134 1.79 -13.73 4.66
N ALA A 135 2.57 -13.75 5.74
CA ALA A 135 3.01 -15.00 6.39
C ALA A 135 1.82 -15.87 6.84
N MET A 136 0.80 -15.27 7.46
CA MET A 136 -0.42 -15.99 7.85
C MET A 136 -1.19 -16.55 6.64
N LEU A 137 -1.28 -15.79 5.55
CA LEU A 137 -1.97 -16.24 4.33
C LEU A 137 -1.21 -17.36 3.63
N THR A 138 0.12 -17.29 3.57
CA THR A 138 0.97 -18.35 3.01
C THR A 138 0.82 -19.64 3.81
N LEU A 139 0.91 -19.58 5.14
CA LEU A 139 0.69 -20.74 6.01
C LEU A 139 -0.70 -21.34 5.80
N GLY A 140 -1.73 -20.49 5.71
CA GLY A 140 -3.10 -20.93 5.42
C GLY A 140 -3.19 -21.64 4.07
N ALA A 141 -2.59 -21.07 3.01
CA ALA A 141 -2.60 -21.66 1.68
C ALA A 141 -1.91 -23.03 1.64
N GLU A 142 -0.78 -23.20 2.34
CA GLU A 142 -0.08 -24.49 2.45
C GLU A 142 -0.93 -25.55 3.18
N GLN A 143 -1.63 -25.14 4.25
CA GLN A 143 -2.57 -26.03 4.96
C GLN A 143 -3.73 -26.45 4.06
N TRP A 144 -4.32 -25.51 3.32
CA TRP A 144 -5.39 -25.81 2.35
C TRP A 144 -4.91 -26.74 1.25
N GLN A 145 -3.72 -26.52 0.70
CA GLN A 145 -3.14 -27.38 -0.32
C GLN A 145 -2.96 -28.81 0.20
N THR A 146 -2.43 -28.96 1.42
CA THR A 146 -2.24 -30.27 2.06
C THR A 146 -3.58 -30.97 2.30
N ALA A 147 -4.59 -30.23 2.79
CA ALA A 147 -5.93 -30.77 3.04
C ALA A 147 -6.64 -31.20 1.75
N VAL A 148 -6.47 -30.43 0.66
CA VAL A 148 -7.02 -30.78 -0.66
C VAL A 148 -6.35 -32.03 -1.21
N GLN A 149 -5.02 -32.13 -1.10
CA GLN A 149 -4.30 -33.33 -1.55
C GLN A 149 -4.75 -34.57 -0.78
N ALA A 150 -4.81 -34.49 0.56
CA ALA A 150 -5.26 -35.60 1.39
C ALA A 150 -6.69 -36.05 1.05
N ARG A 151 -7.61 -35.10 0.81
CA ARG A 151 -8.98 -35.41 0.38
C ARG A 151 -9.04 -36.03 -1.02
N SER A 152 -8.17 -35.58 -1.92
CA SER A 152 -8.06 -36.16 -3.26
C SER A 152 -7.60 -37.62 -3.20
N ASP A 153 -6.58 -37.90 -2.39
CA ASP A 153 -6.04 -39.25 -2.19
C ASP A 153 -7.10 -40.17 -1.55
N GLU A 154 -7.85 -39.67 -0.55
CA GLU A 154 -8.96 -40.39 0.06
C GLU A 154 -10.08 -40.69 -0.94
N ALA A 155 -10.47 -39.72 -1.76
CA ALA A 155 -11.48 -39.91 -2.80
C ALA A 155 -11.04 -40.96 -3.84
N GLN A 156 -9.77 -40.96 -4.22
CA GLN A 156 -9.21 -41.97 -5.12
C GLN A 156 -9.23 -43.37 -4.48
N ALA A 157 -8.85 -43.48 -3.21
CA ALA A 157 -8.88 -44.75 -2.48
C ALA A 157 -10.32 -45.30 -2.38
N ILE A 158 -11.31 -44.44 -2.09
CA ILE A 158 -12.73 -44.83 -2.04
C ILE A 158 -13.22 -45.31 -3.42
N SER A 159 -12.80 -44.63 -4.50
CA SER A 159 -13.16 -45.01 -5.86
C SER A 159 -12.64 -46.41 -6.22
N VAL A 160 -11.37 -46.70 -5.93
CA VAL A 160 -10.76 -48.03 -6.14
C VAL A 160 -11.50 -49.09 -5.33
N LYS A 161 -11.71 -48.86 -4.03
CA LYS A 161 -12.44 -49.80 -3.16
C LYS A 161 -13.87 -50.05 -3.65
N THR A 162 -14.52 -49.04 -4.22
CA THR A 162 -15.87 -49.19 -4.80
C THR A 162 -15.86 -50.11 -6.02
N LEU A 163 -14.84 -50.02 -6.87
CA LEU A 163 -14.67 -50.93 -8.01
C LEU A 163 -14.40 -52.37 -7.55
N GLU A 164 -13.51 -52.55 -6.58
CA GLU A 164 -13.22 -53.87 -5.99
C GLU A 164 -14.47 -54.53 -5.41
N VAL A 165 -15.27 -53.79 -4.63
CA VAL A 165 -16.52 -54.29 -4.06
C VAL A 165 -17.54 -54.63 -5.14
N ARG A 166 -17.62 -53.85 -6.23
CA ARG A 166 -18.49 -54.17 -7.36
C ARG A 166 -18.07 -55.48 -8.05
N GLU A 167 -16.78 -55.62 -8.35
CA GLU A 167 -16.25 -56.84 -8.98
C GLU A 167 -16.46 -58.07 -8.08
N GLU A 168 -16.21 -57.94 -6.78
CA GLU A 168 -16.49 -59.01 -5.81
C GLU A 168 -17.97 -59.37 -5.76
N THR A 169 -18.85 -58.35 -5.77
CA THR A 169 -20.31 -58.57 -5.78
C THR A 169 -20.76 -59.33 -7.03
N ASP A 170 -20.19 -59.00 -8.20
CA ASP A 170 -20.52 -59.67 -9.45
C ASP A 170 -20.00 -61.13 -9.50
N LYS A 171 -18.80 -61.38 -8.95
CA LYS A 171 -18.28 -62.75 -8.75
C LYS A 171 -19.20 -63.56 -7.84
N ARG A 172 -19.56 -63.00 -6.67
CA ARG A 172 -20.48 -63.65 -5.72
C ARG A 172 -21.86 -63.91 -6.33
N ARG A 173 -22.39 -63.00 -7.14
CA ARG A 173 -23.65 -63.22 -7.88
C ARG A 173 -23.55 -64.40 -8.84
N THR A 174 -22.46 -64.47 -9.59
CA THR A 174 -22.19 -65.58 -10.52
C THR A 174 -22.08 -66.91 -9.77
N ASP A 175 -21.38 -66.94 -8.63
CA ASP A 175 -21.25 -68.13 -7.79
C ASP A 175 -22.60 -68.58 -7.23
N VAL A 176 -23.44 -67.65 -6.76
CA VAL A 176 -24.78 -67.97 -6.26
C VAL A 176 -25.65 -68.56 -7.37
N LEU A 177 -25.58 -68.04 -8.60
CA LEU A 177 -26.31 -68.60 -9.74
C LEU A 177 -25.82 -70.01 -10.09
N ARG A 178 -24.50 -70.22 -10.13
CA ARG A 178 -23.90 -71.55 -10.35
C ARG A 178 -24.34 -72.55 -9.29
N LEU A 179 -24.22 -72.20 -8.01
CA LEU A 179 -24.60 -73.07 -6.89
C LEU A 179 -26.11 -73.37 -6.88
N ARG A 180 -26.96 -72.43 -7.31
CA ARG A 180 -28.39 -72.68 -7.48
C ARG A 180 -28.65 -73.71 -8.57
N HIS A 181 -27.96 -73.61 -9.70
CA HIS A 181 -28.08 -74.58 -10.79
C HIS A 181 -27.61 -75.98 -10.35
N GLU A 182 -26.44 -76.08 -9.72
CA GLU A 182 -25.92 -77.35 -9.19
C GLU A 182 -26.88 -77.99 -8.17
N LEU A 183 -27.54 -77.17 -7.35
CA LEU A 183 -28.53 -77.64 -6.38
C LEU A 183 -29.83 -78.12 -7.06
N GLU A 184 -30.26 -77.49 -8.14
CA GLU A 184 -31.40 -77.95 -8.94
C GLU A 184 -31.09 -79.27 -9.68
N GLU A 185 -29.89 -79.42 -10.22
CA GLU A 185 -29.40 -80.67 -10.80
C GLU A 185 -29.36 -81.79 -9.76
N ALA A 186 -28.74 -81.54 -8.60
CA ALA A 186 -28.68 -82.52 -7.51
C ALA A 186 -30.06 -82.93 -7.00
N ARG A 187 -31.03 -82.00 -6.93
CA ARG A 187 -32.43 -82.32 -6.61
C ARG A 187 -33.03 -83.23 -7.67
N THR A 188 -32.83 -82.93 -8.94
CA THR A 188 -33.33 -83.72 -10.07
C THR A 188 -32.76 -85.14 -10.06
N ASP A 189 -31.46 -85.29 -9.79
CA ASP A 189 -30.81 -86.59 -9.71
C ASP A 189 -31.28 -87.39 -8.49
N LEU A 190 -31.53 -86.74 -7.36
CA LEU A 190 -32.13 -87.39 -6.19
C LEU A 190 -33.53 -87.94 -6.54
N TYR A 191 -34.36 -87.17 -7.26
CA TYR A 191 -35.66 -87.67 -7.73
C TYR A 191 -35.51 -88.91 -8.64
N ARG A 192 -34.57 -88.88 -9.60
CA ARG A 192 -34.29 -90.03 -10.48
C ARG A 192 -33.82 -91.26 -9.71
N LEU A 193 -32.91 -91.08 -8.74
CA LEU A 193 -32.41 -92.16 -7.89
C LEU A 193 -33.53 -92.78 -7.05
N ASN A 194 -34.45 -91.97 -6.52
CA ASN A 194 -35.62 -92.47 -5.80
C ASN A 194 -36.55 -93.30 -6.70
N GLU A 195 -36.76 -92.89 -7.96
CA GLU A 195 -37.53 -93.67 -8.92
C GLU A 195 -36.87 -95.03 -9.24
N ILE A 196 -35.55 -95.04 -9.46
CA ILE A 196 -34.78 -96.27 -9.67
C ILE A 196 -34.87 -97.18 -8.46
N LEU A 197 -34.70 -96.62 -7.26
CA LEU A 197 -34.78 -97.38 -6.01
C LEU A 197 -36.14 -98.04 -5.88
N ARG A 198 -37.22 -97.29 -6.07
CA ARG A 198 -38.60 -97.81 -6.05
C ARG A 198 -38.78 -98.93 -7.08
N SER A 199 -38.33 -98.73 -8.31
CA SER A 199 -38.42 -99.76 -9.36
C SER A 199 -37.62 -101.01 -9.01
N ASN A 200 -36.43 -100.88 -8.43
CA ASN A 200 -35.61 -102.02 -8.01
C ASN A 200 -36.24 -102.76 -6.83
N THR A 201 -36.85 -102.04 -5.89
CA THR A 201 -37.60 -102.64 -4.77
C THR A 201 -38.79 -103.47 -5.29
N ASP A 202 -39.54 -102.93 -6.26
CA ASP A 202 -40.66 -103.65 -6.89
C ASP A 202 -40.17 -104.91 -7.64
N GLN A 203 -39.04 -104.83 -8.36
CA GLN A 203 -38.43 -105.98 -9.03
C GLN A 203 -37.94 -107.05 -8.04
N LEU A 204 -37.31 -106.64 -6.94
CA LEU A 204 -36.82 -107.54 -5.91
C LEU A 204 -37.97 -108.28 -5.23
N LEU A 205 -39.05 -107.57 -4.87
CA LEU A 205 -40.27 -108.17 -4.33
C LEU A 205 -40.85 -109.22 -5.30
N ARG A 206 -40.89 -108.90 -6.60
CA ARG A 206 -41.36 -109.84 -7.62
C ARG A 206 -40.50 -111.09 -7.71
N LEU A 207 -39.17 -110.94 -7.71
CA LEU A 207 -38.24 -112.07 -7.72
C LEU A 207 -38.35 -112.93 -6.46
N GLU A 208 -38.55 -112.32 -5.29
CA GLU A 208 -38.80 -113.04 -4.03
C GLU A 208 -40.08 -113.87 -4.11
N LEU A 209 -41.17 -113.30 -4.63
CA LEU A 209 -42.42 -114.04 -4.85
C LEU A 209 -42.26 -115.17 -5.88
N GLU A 210 -41.53 -114.94 -6.97
CA GLU A 210 -41.24 -115.98 -7.97
C GLU A 210 -40.39 -117.11 -7.38
N ASN A 211 -39.36 -116.80 -6.59
CA ASN A 211 -38.57 -117.80 -5.87
C ASN A 211 -39.42 -118.61 -4.88
N GLN A 212 -40.26 -117.95 -4.08
CA GLN A 212 -41.18 -118.64 -3.16
C GLN A 212 -42.11 -119.59 -3.91
N ALA A 213 -42.66 -119.18 -5.05
CA ALA A 213 -43.52 -120.02 -5.88
C ALA A 213 -42.76 -121.21 -6.49
N LEU A 214 -41.52 -121.02 -6.93
CA LEU A 214 -40.66 -122.10 -7.42
C LEU A 214 -40.29 -123.09 -6.31
N GLU A 215 -40.00 -122.60 -5.11
CA GLU A 215 -39.67 -123.43 -3.95
C GLU A 215 -40.86 -124.26 -3.50
N GLN A 216 -42.08 -123.68 -3.50
CA GLN A 216 -43.32 -124.43 -3.31
C GLN A 216 -43.54 -125.51 -4.38
N ARG A 217 -43.30 -125.20 -5.67
CA ARG A 217 -43.38 -126.19 -6.75
C ARG A 217 -42.36 -127.31 -6.58
N ARG A 218 -41.13 -126.98 -6.15
CA ARG A 218 -40.09 -127.98 -5.91
C ARG A 218 -40.49 -128.93 -4.77
N GLN A 219 -41.03 -128.40 -3.67
CA GLN A 219 -41.57 -129.22 -2.58
C GLN A 219 -42.70 -130.16 -3.04
N GLN A 220 -43.53 -129.73 -3.98
CA GLN A 220 -44.59 -130.57 -4.57
C GLN A 220 -44.05 -131.67 -5.49
N LEU A 221 -42.87 -131.49 -6.09
CA LEU A 221 -42.23 -132.47 -6.98
C LEU A 221 -41.34 -133.48 -6.24
N GLU A 222 -40.91 -133.16 -5.01
CA GLU A 222 -40.13 -134.05 -4.13
C GLU A 222 -41.03 -134.95 -3.25
N GLN A 223 -42.37 -134.87 -3.40
CA GLN A 223 -43.38 -135.79 -2.85
C GLN A 223 -43.83 -136.80 -3.91
#